data_AF-A0A9N9CC95-F1
#
_entry.id   AF-A0A9N9CC95-F1
#
_cell.length_a   1.000
_cell.length_b   1.000
_cell.length_c   1.000
_cell.angle_alpha   90.00
_cell.angle_beta   90.00
_cell.angle_gamma   90.00
#
_symmetry.space_group_name_H-M   'P 1'
#
loop_
_entity.id
_entity.type
_entity.pdbx_description
1 polymer ?
#
loop_
_entity_poly.entity_id
_entity_poly.type
_entity_poly.pdbx_seq_one_letter_code
_entity_poly.pdbx_strand_id
1 'polypeptide(L)'
;LKKLFTTAQNADITEENTVQSADIAQENTVQSASIDPIINSREPELSTNILTSASDQSETNDVQDTSIIVQDTMAQDASTITQDLTIISTLDALHLDAPIATSTISNLPETVESHLAYEEEPGQAQRFLARVGNNFRWPSSMPERFRRNSFRKIADVEFEFDDEIGFNFIFFYNALDKGEFAGHENEWVTVHNQKVIEYGQEYTDDQLNYILETMPGAIQLPVDQTRLPRSKPAKMVIGQRTNNGDDYKIRVRVRRPGENNLIALLPQDFYDTKNKNKKYTCVVDTGAPQTILPYHVKRVLGRMGWSTVRLTAGGYGAPAEQIRASKSLEVSIGDDNNWTKWVRAKFLLWEECPGNQVEYALVGNDVTDQLAYVHEPGNPLKFLDIVDEARLTAFLNGCS
;
A
#
# COMPACT_ATOMS: atom_id res chain seq x y z
N LEU A 1 30.54 -34.55 4.20
CA LEU A 1 31.71 -34.94 3.37
C LEU A 1 31.57 -34.28 2.01
N LYS A 2 32.43 -33.31 1.66
CA LYS A 2 33.58 -33.48 0.73
C LYS A 2 33.20 -33.92 -0.71
N LYS A 3 33.18 -32.89 -1.60
CA LYS A 3 33.96 -32.79 -2.84
C LYS A 3 33.54 -33.58 -4.12
N LEU A 4 33.42 -32.79 -5.21
CA LEU A 4 33.76 -33.06 -6.65
C LEU A 4 32.64 -33.67 -7.53
N PHE A 5 32.59 -33.44 -8.87
CA PHE A 5 33.45 -32.66 -9.80
C PHE A 5 32.57 -32.11 -10.97
N THR A 6 32.98 -31.00 -11.58
CA THR A 6 32.49 -30.54 -12.90
C THR A 6 33.15 -31.34 -14.03
N THR A 7 32.45 -31.60 -15.14
CA THR A 7 33.03 -31.70 -16.50
C THR A 7 31.93 -31.50 -17.54
N ALA A 8 32.19 -30.67 -18.56
CA ALA A 8 31.34 -30.54 -19.74
C ALA A 8 31.96 -31.35 -20.90
N GLN A 9 31.13 -31.90 -21.78
CA GLN A 9 31.56 -32.40 -23.08
C GLN A 9 30.51 -32.04 -24.14
N ASN A 10 30.95 -31.24 -25.12
CA ASN A 10 30.27 -31.12 -26.41
C ASN A 10 30.51 -32.41 -27.21
N ALA A 11 29.50 -32.88 -27.91
CA ALA A 11 29.65 -33.82 -29.01
C ALA A 11 28.67 -33.45 -30.13
N ASP A 12 29.21 -33.05 -31.28
CA ASP A 12 28.47 -32.98 -32.55
C ASP A 12 27.95 -34.36 -32.91
N ILE A 13 26.65 -34.46 -33.25
CA ILE A 13 26.15 -35.45 -34.20
C ILE A 13 25.11 -34.77 -35.10
N THR A 14 25.53 -34.42 -36.31
CA THR A 14 24.64 -34.32 -37.47
C THR A 14 24.28 -35.73 -37.94
N GLU A 15 22.99 -36.03 -38.09
CA GLU A 15 22.55 -36.82 -39.25
C GLU A 15 21.08 -36.54 -39.59
N GLU A 16 20.83 -36.32 -40.88
CA GLU A 16 19.48 -36.22 -41.43
C GLU A 16 18.84 -37.61 -41.48
N ASN A 17 17.52 -37.70 -41.30
CA ASN A 17 16.74 -38.58 -42.17
C ASN A 17 15.28 -38.14 -42.29
N THR A 18 14.83 -38.08 -43.52
CA THR A 18 13.50 -37.61 -43.96
C THR A 18 12.52 -38.79 -44.07
N VAL A 19 11.24 -38.47 -44.38
CA VAL A 19 10.25 -39.26 -45.17
C VAL A 19 9.00 -39.78 -44.42
N GLN A 20 7.86 -39.27 -44.89
CA GLN A 20 6.45 -39.76 -44.88
C GLN A 20 5.70 -39.85 -43.53
N SER A 21 4.58 -39.14 -43.32
CA SER A 21 3.31 -38.99 -44.09
C SER A 21 2.30 -40.11 -43.86
N ALA A 22 1.18 -39.78 -43.20
CA ALA A 22 -0.14 -40.34 -43.48
C ALA A 22 -1.24 -39.46 -42.86
N ASP A 23 -2.18 -39.00 -43.69
CA ASP A 23 -3.43 -38.37 -43.24
C ASP A 23 -4.37 -39.39 -42.59
N ILE A 24 -5.09 -38.98 -41.54
CA ILE A 24 -6.44 -39.49 -41.28
C ILE A 24 -7.35 -38.30 -40.92
N ALA A 25 -8.24 -37.96 -41.85
CA ALA A 25 -9.43 -37.17 -41.58
C ALA A 25 -10.67 -38.07 -41.76
N GLN A 26 -11.51 -38.15 -40.73
CA GLN A 26 -12.93 -38.54 -40.81
C GLN A 26 -13.62 -37.91 -39.60
N GLU A 27 -14.46 -36.90 -39.85
CA GLU A 27 -15.93 -37.07 -39.91
C GLU A 27 -16.55 -37.55 -38.59
N ASN A 28 -17.20 -36.62 -37.89
CA ASN A 28 -18.55 -36.85 -37.39
C ASN A 28 -19.30 -35.52 -37.30
N THR A 29 -20.56 -35.52 -37.74
CA THR A 29 -21.36 -34.32 -38.02
C THR A 29 -22.69 -34.41 -37.25
N VAL A 30 -23.28 -33.26 -36.90
CA VAL A 30 -24.65 -33.08 -36.36
C VAL A 30 -24.81 -33.59 -34.90
N GLN A 31 -25.06 -32.73 -33.90
CA GLN A 31 -26.37 -32.08 -33.71
C GLN A 31 -26.29 -30.67 -33.12
N SER A 32 -27.07 -29.79 -33.74
CA SER A 32 -27.39 -28.44 -33.29
C SER A 32 -28.57 -28.42 -32.31
N ALA A 33 -28.48 -27.63 -31.26
CA ALA A 33 -29.65 -27.16 -30.50
C ALA A 33 -29.48 -25.66 -30.19
N SER A 34 -30.20 -24.82 -30.94
CA SER A 34 -30.28 -23.39 -30.67
C SER A 34 -31.23 -23.15 -29.49
N ILE A 35 -30.87 -22.25 -28.58
CA ILE A 35 -31.80 -21.65 -27.61
C ILE A 35 -31.58 -20.14 -27.65
N ASP A 36 -32.56 -19.43 -28.19
CA ASP A 36 -32.56 -17.97 -28.27
C ASP A 36 -32.73 -17.32 -26.89
N PRO A 37 -32.21 -16.10 -26.67
CA PRO A 37 -32.26 -15.42 -25.39
C PRO A 37 -33.65 -14.82 -25.12
N ILE A 38 -34.20 -15.08 -23.93
CA ILE A 38 -35.41 -14.40 -23.45
C ILE A 38 -35.04 -12.97 -23.03
N ILE A 39 -35.46 -12.01 -23.86
CA ILE A 39 -35.50 -10.60 -23.52
C ILE A 39 -36.55 -10.39 -22.43
N ASN A 40 -36.17 -9.70 -21.34
CA ASN A 40 -37.13 -9.09 -20.42
C ASN A 40 -36.67 -7.67 -20.07
N SER A 41 -37.14 -6.71 -20.85
CA SER A 41 -36.98 -5.27 -20.62
C SER A 41 -37.80 -4.81 -19.41
N ARG A 42 -37.16 -4.17 -18.43
CA ARG A 42 -37.83 -3.38 -17.38
C ARG A 42 -36.88 -2.32 -16.78
N GLU A 43 -36.75 -1.19 -17.46
CA GLU A 43 -36.74 0.10 -16.75
C GLU A 43 -38.18 0.41 -16.29
N PRO A 44 -38.39 1.32 -15.32
CA PRO A 44 -38.52 2.73 -15.73
C PRO A 44 -38.02 3.79 -14.71
N GLU A 45 -37.81 5.00 -15.26
CA GLU A 45 -37.85 6.34 -14.62
C GLU A 45 -36.66 6.85 -13.78
N LEU A 46 -35.76 7.55 -14.48
CA LEU A 46 -35.11 8.76 -13.96
C LEU A 46 -36.13 9.92 -13.91
N SER A 47 -36.36 10.50 -12.73
CA SER A 47 -37.04 11.80 -12.60
C SER A 47 -35.99 12.91 -12.38
N THR A 48 -35.77 13.71 -13.42
CA THR A 48 -34.99 14.95 -13.34
C THR A 48 -35.88 16.08 -12.81
N ASN A 49 -35.34 16.93 -11.94
CA ASN A 49 -35.90 18.25 -11.65
C ASN A 49 -34.79 19.29 -11.72
N ILE A 50 -34.72 19.97 -12.87
CA ILE A 50 -33.99 21.23 -13.03
C ILE A 50 -34.98 22.34 -12.70
N LEU A 51 -34.59 23.29 -11.85
CA LEU A 51 -35.34 24.52 -11.64
C LEU A 51 -34.40 25.72 -11.78
N THR A 52 -34.30 26.21 -13.00
CA THR A 52 -33.75 27.52 -13.30
C THR A 52 -34.71 28.61 -12.84
N SER A 53 -34.18 29.66 -12.23
CA SER A 53 -34.78 30.98 -12.34
C SER A 53 -33.69 32.03 -12.38
N ALA A 54 -33.71 32.85 -13.43
CA ALA A 54 -32.94 34.07 -13.55
C ALA A 54 -33.92 35.22 -13.70
N SER A 55 -33.66 36.32 -13.00
CA SER A 55 -34.17 37.67 -13.28
C SER A 55 -33.22 38.60 -12.51
N ASP A 56 -32.27 39.31 -13.12
CA ASP A 56 -32.34 40.31 -14.20
C ASP A 56 -32.56 41.74 -13.67
N GLN A 57 -31.89 42.72 -14.30
CA GLN A 57 -31.95 44.18 -14.07
C GLN A 57 -31.27 44.66 -12.76
N SER A 58 -30.65 45.83 -12.63
CA SER A 58 -30.21 46.93 -13.53
C SER A 58 -29.14 47.77 -12.75
N GLU A 59 -28.36 48.71 -13.28
CA GLU A 59 -28.29 49.33 -14.62
C GLU A 59 -26.83 49.76 -14.96
N THR A 60 -26.66 50.47 -16.08
CA THR A 60 -25.42 51.05 -16.64
C THR A 60 -24.92 52.33 -15.94
N ASN A 61 -23.60 52.60 -16.03
CA ASN A 61 -23.08 53.88 -16.57
C ASN A 61 -21.56 53.78 -16.89
N ASP A 62 -21.25 53.57 -18.17
CA ASP A 62 -20.47 54.47 -19.05
C ASP A 62 -19.84 55.75 -18.41
N VAL A 63 -18.67 56.29 -18.83
CA VAL A 63 -17.75 55.96 -19.95
C VAL A 63 -16.41 56.73 -19.81
N GLN A 64 -15.43 56.43 -20.68
CA GLN A 64 -14.15 57.14 -20.97
C GLN A 64 -13.02 56.98 -19.93
N ASP A 65 -11.87 56.39 -20.30
CA ASP A 65 -10.79 56.88 -21.20
C ASP A 65 -10.04 58.09 -20.62
N THR A 66 -8.70 58.20 -20.71
CA THR A 66 -7.72 57.48 -21.53
C THR A 66 -6.35 57.39 -20.82
N SER A 67 -5.46 56.57 -21.36
CA SER A 67 -4.04 56.48 -20.98
C SER A 67 -3.23 57.77 -21.21
N ILE A 68 -2.09 57.92 -20.51
CA ILE A 68 -0.75 58.16 -21.09
C ILE A 68 0.35 58.08 -20.02
N ILE A 69 1.55 57.65 -20.45
CA ILE A 69 2.77 57.40 -19.67
C ILE A 69 3.67 58.64 -19.63
N VAL A 70 4.28 58.97 -18.47
CA VAL A 70 5.59 59.68 -18.36
C VAL A 70 6.37 59.17 -17.13
N GLN A 71 7.70 59.14 -17.21
CA GLN A 71 8.65 58.67 -16.19
C GLN A 71 9.23 59.82 -15.32
N ASP A 72 9.95 59.44 -14.24
CA ASP A 72 10.95 60.18 -13.44
C ASP A 72 10.50 61.47 -12.71
N THR A 73 10.61 61.58 -11.38
CA THR A 73 11.89 61.75 -10.66
C THR A 73 11.73 61.63 -9.13
N MET A 74 12.82 61.24 -8.46
CA MET A 74 13.07 60.98 -7.02
C MET A 74 12.42 61.84 -5.91
N ALA A 75 12.27 61.16 -4.76
CA ALA A 75 12.58 61.56 -3.36
C ALA A 75 11.38 61.72 -2.38
N GLN A 76 11.65 61.29 -1.13
CA GLN A 76 10.76 61.27 0.06
C GLN A 76 9.63 60.19 -0.01
N ASP A 77 9.39 59.33 1.00
CA ASP A 77 9.91 59.27 2.38
C ASP A 77 10.32 57.87 2.83
N ALA A 78 11.26 57.80 3.77
CA ALA A 78 11.67 56.58 4.47
C ALA A 78 11.19 56.62 5.94
N SER A 79 10.19 55.81 6.30
CA SER A 79 9.66 55.75 7.68
C SER A 79 8.94 54.44 8.07
N THR A 80 9.36 53.27 7.57
CA THR A 80 8.75 51.99 8.04
C THR A 80 9.66 50.75 8.04
N ILE A 81 10.95 50.85 7.71
CA ILE A 81 11.84 49.67 7.58
C ILE A 81 13.06 49.81 8.51
N THR A 82 12.81 49.93 9.81
CA THR A 82 13.88 50.08 10.83
C THR A 82 13.50 49.48 12.19
N GLN A 83 12.77 48.35 12.20
CA GLN A 83 12.55 47.55 13.41
C GLN A 83 12.82 46.03 13.24
N ASP A 84 12.73 45.45 12.04
CA ASP A 84 12.88 43.99 11.82
C ASP A 84 14.31 43.49 11.51
N LEU A 85 15.33 44.36 11.51
CA LEU A 85 16.72 43.97 11.18
C LEU A 85 17.68 43.91 12.38
N THR A 86 17.20 44.13 13.60
CA THR A 86 18.04 44.27 14.81
C THR A 86 18.21 42.97 15.63
N ILE A 87 17.80 41.81 15.11
CA ILE A 87 17.84 40.53 15.85
C ILE A 87 18.90 39.54 15.31
N ILE A 88 19.48 39.77 14.13
CA ILE A 88 20.39 38.79 13.47
C ILE A 88 21.89 39.10 13.66
N SER A 89 22.28 40.22 14.28
CA SER A 89 23.69 40.68 14.32
C SER A 89 24.42 40.58 15.68
N THR A 90 23.95 39.77 16.63
CA THR A 90 24.64 39.56 17.94
C THR A 90 24.86 38.09 18.28
N LEU A 91 25.21 37.28 17.29
CA LEU A 91 25.59 35.87 17.48
C LEU A 91 27.08 35.60 17.16
N ASP A 92 27.96 36.56 17.47
CA ASP A 92 29.41 36.36 17.41
C ASP A 92 30.14 37.31 18.39
N ALA A 93 30.12 36.94 19.69
CA ALA A 93 31.11 37.24 20.72
C ALA A 93 30.48 37.09 22.12
N LEU A 94 30.73 35.95 22.77
CA LEU A 94 31.00 35.81 24.21
C LEU A 94 31.20 34.32 24.53
N HIS A 95 32.45 33.87 24.48
CA HIS A 95 32.84 32.53 24.92
C HIS A 95 33.41 32.65 26.34
N LEU A 96 32.69 32.12 27.34
CA LEU A 96 33.19 31.94 28.71
C LEU A 96 32.31 30.89 29.44
N ASP A 97 32.86 29.67 29.48
CA ASP A 97 32.54 28.48 30.28
C ASP A 97 31.31 28.48 31.24
N ALA A 98 30.25 27.78 30.84
CA ALA A 98 29.39 27.00 31.74
C ALA A 98 28.58 25.94 30.95
N PRO A 99 28.39 24.71 31.48
CA PRO A 99 27.56 23.70 30.82
C PRO A 99 26.06 24.00 31.01
N ILE A 100 25.42 24.59 29.99
CA ILE A 100 23.98 24.83 30.00
C ILE A 100 23.23 23.51 29.75
N ALA A 101 22.41 23.09 30.72
CA ALA A 101 21.58 21.90 30.62
C ALA A 101 20.48 22.07 29.56
N THR A 102 20.49 21.21 28.54
CA THR A 102 19.57 21.22 27.39
C THR A 102 18.19 20.60 27.69
N SER A 103 17.53 21.00 28.79
CA SER A 103 16.23 20.42 29.19
C SER A 103 14.99 21.29 28.93
N THR A 104 15.13 22.52 28.43
CA THR A 104 14.04 23.52 28.43
C THR A 104 13.15 23.56 27.19
N ILE A 105 13.54 22.90 26.08
CA ILE A 105 12.80 22.95 24.81
C ILE A 105 11.62 21.94 24.78
N SER A 106 11.61 20.93 25.66
CA SER A 106 10.64 19.82 25.64
C SER A 106 9.18 20.18 26.02
N ASN A 107 8.91 21.42 26.44
CA ASN A 107 7.68 21.76 27.18
C ASN A 107 6.67 22.66 26.44
N LEU A 108 6.83 22.92 25.14
CA LEU A 108 5.80 23.61 24.33
C LEU A 108 4.79 22.60 23.73
N PRO A 109 3.48 22.90 23.61
CA PRO A 109 2.55 22.05 22.85
C PRO A 109 2.96 21.96 21.39
N GLU A 110 2.52 20.91 20.69
CA GLU A 110 2.73 20.85 19.25
C GLU A 110 1.88 21.89 18.53
N THR A 111 2.44 22.47 17.47
CA THR A 111 1.80 23.52 16.68
C THR A 111 1.37 22.97 15.32
N VAL A 112 0.65 23.77 14.54
CA VAL A 112 0.31 23.40 13.15
C VAL A 112 1.59 23.09 12.38
N GLU A 113 2.63 23.90 12.56
CA GLU A 113 3.90 23.81 11.86
C GLU A 113 4.66 22.50 12.16
N SER A 114 4.62 21.98 13.39
CA SER A 114 5.22 20.66 13.68
C SER A 114 4.44 19.51 13.06
N HIS A 115 3.14 19.67 12.84
CA HIS A 115 2.30 18.67 12.17
C HIS A 115 2.37 18.69 10.63
N LEU A 116 2.81 19.80 10.01
CA LEU A 116 3.01 19.87 8.55
C LEU A 116 3.98 18.80 8.01
N ALA A 117 4.87 18.26 8.85
CA ALA A 117 5.76 17.16 8.48
C ALA A 117 5.02 15.84 8.14
N TYR A 118 3.77 15.69 8.60
CA TYR A 118 2.91 14.56 8.31
C TYR A 118 1.89 14.83 7.19
N GLU A 119 1.83 16.07 6.69
CA GLU A 119 0.78 16.55 5.78
C GLU A 119 1.04 16.10 4.33
N GLU A 120 0.07 15.39 3.76
CA GLU A 120 0.09 14.91 2.38
C GLU A 120 -0.83 15.73 1.47
N GLU A 121 -1.91 16.28 2.04
CA GLU A 121 -2.85 17.19 1.40
C GLU A 121 -3.06 18.44 2.27
N PRO A 122 -3.12 19.66 1.68
CA PRO A 122 -3.33 20.90 2.43
C PRO A 122 -4.47 20.83 3.45
N GLY A 123 -4.19 21.23 4.69
CA GLY A 123 -5.19 21.36 5.74
C GLY A 123 -5.36 20.12 6.64
N GLN A 124 -4.54 19.08 6.51
CA GLN A 124 -4.61 17.90 7.38
C GLN A 124 -4.19 18.21 8.82
N ALA A 125 -3.20 19.07 9.03
CA ALA A 125 -2.74 19.46 10.36
C ALA A 125 -3.83 20.16 11.18
N GLN A 126 -4.62 21.04 10.55
CA GLN A 126 -5.75 21.71 11.18
C GLN A 126 -6.90 20.72 11.45
N ARG A 127 -7.19 19.81 10.51
CA ARG A 127 -8.18 18.72 10.71
C ARG A 127 -7.79 17.84 11.90
N PHE A 128 -6.52 17.42 11.97
CA PHE A 128 -5.96 16.64 13.07
C PHE A 128 -6.12 17.37 14.41
N LEU A 129 -5.63 18.61 14.53
CA LEU A 129 -5.71 19.39 15.77
C LEU A 129 -7.15 19.69 16.21
N ALA A 130 -8.10 19.83 15.28
CA ALA A 130 -9.52 19.96 15.60
C ALA A 130 -10.12 18.67 16.23
N ARG A 131 -9.49 17.50 16.00
CA ARG A 131 -9.89 16.20 16.57
C ARG A 131 -9.17 15.88 17.89
N VAL A 132 -7.88 16.20 18.02
CA VAL A 132 -7.07 15.90 19.23
C VAL A 132 -6.98 17.06 20.24
N GLY A 133 -7.32 18.28 19.82
CA GLY A 133 -7.24 19.51 20.60
C GLY A 133 -5.90 20.25 20.45
N ASN A 134 -5.94 21.59 20.50
CA ASN A 134 -4.79 22.48 20.25
C ASN A 134 -3.64 22.39 21.28
N ASN A 135 -3.81 21.63 22.37
CA ASN A 135 -2.77 21.40 23.38
C ASN A 135 -2.12 20.01 23.25
N PHE A 136 -2.36 19.32 22.12
CA PHE A 136 -1.85 17.99 21.86
C PHE A 136 -0.31 17.92 21.86
N ARG A 137 0.19 16.72 22.18
CA ARG A 137 1.59 16.32 22.12
C ARG A 137 1.60 14.82 21.79
N TRP A 138 2.49 14.38 20.92
CA TRP A 138 2.75 12.96 20.77
C TRP A 138 3.35 12.39 22.07
N PRO A 139 2.98 11.17 22.47
CA PRO A 139 3.69 10.45 23.52
C PRO A 139 5.17 10.30 23.16
N SER A 140 6.04 10.43 24.16
CA SER A 140 7.50 10.47 23.99
C SER A 140 8.06 9.15 23.48
N SER A 141 7.55 8.00 23.93
CA SER A 141 7.96 6.69 23.44
C SER A 141 7.36 6.31 22.07
N MET A 142 6.34 7.03 21.59
CA MET A 142 5.61 6.69 20.36
C MET A 142 6.50 6.80 19.12
N PRO A 143 6.83 5.69 18.42
CA PRO A 143 7.67 5.72 17.23
C PRO A 143 7.06 6.54 16.11
N GLU A 144 7.91 7.25 15.36
CA GLU A 144 7.51 8.17 14.28
C GLU A 144 6.54 7.57 13.25
N ARG A 145 6.72 6.28 12.90
CA ARG A 145 5.82 5.59 11.98
C ARG A 145 4.38 5.50 12.52
N PHE A 146 4.21 5.30 13.84
CA PHE A 146 2.89 5.27 14.48
C PHE A 146 2.31 6.68 14.63
N ARG A 147 3.14 7.71 14.87
CA ARG A 147 2.70 9.12 14.86
C ARG A 147 2.09 9.49 13.52
N ARG A 148 2.82 9.24 12.42
CA ARG A 148 2.36 9.44 11.05
C ARG A 148 1.10 8.64 10.69
N ASN A 149 1.04 7.36 11.09
CA ASN A 149 -0.15 6.52 10.89
C ASN A 149 -1.37 7.08 11.64
N SER A 150 -1.21 7.46 12.92
CA SER A 150 -2.28 8.04 13.74
C SER A 150 -2.72 9.40 13.22
N PHE A 151 -1.77 10.23 12.75
CA PHE A 151 -2.05 11.51 12.10
C PHE A 151 -2.94 11.33 10.88
N ARG A 152 -2.52 10.53 9.88
CA ARG A 152 -3.31 10.25 8.67
C ARG A 152 -4.72 9.80 9.04
N LYS A 153 -4.82 8.82 9.93
CA LYS A 153 -6.07 8.19 10.36
C LYS A 153 -7.05 9.12 11.09
N ILE A 154 -6.55 10.08 11.87
CA ILE A 154 -7.38 11.05 12.60
C ILE A 154 -7.70 12.28 11.75
N ALA A 155 -6.77 12.72 10.90
CA ALA A 155 -6.97 13.84 9.99
C ALA A 155 -7.98 13.51 8.88
N ASP A 156 -7.83 12.34 8.24
CA ASP A 156 -8.62 11.88 7.11
C ASP A 156 -9.05 10.41 7.28
N VAL A 157 -10.28 10.24 7.76
CA VAL A 157 -10.91 8.94 8.00
C VAL A 157 -11.30 8.29 6.66
N GLU A 158 -10.40 7.49 6.09
CA GLU A 158 -10.65 6.75 4.85
C GLU A 158 -11.65 5.59 5.06
N PHE A 159 -11.49 4.83 6.15
CA PHE A 159 -12.42 3.79 6.55
C PHE A 159 -13.06 4.11 7.90
N GLU A 160 -14.33 3.74 8.06
CA GLU A 160 -15.01 3.75 9.36
C GLU A 160 -14.17 3.00 10.41
N PHE A 161 -13.94 3.65 11.56
CA PHE A 161 -13.04 3.31 12.67
C PHE A 161 -11.53 3.51 12.44
N ASP A 162 -11.09 4.19 11.39
CA ASP A 162 -9.67 4.51 11.24
C ASP A 162 -9.17 5.51 12.30
N ASP A 163 -9.95 6.56 12.61
CA ASP A 163 -9.62 7.51 13.67
C ASP A 163 -9.52 6.84 15.05
N GLU A 164 -10.44 5.93 15.35
CA GLU A 164 -10.43 5.07 16.54
C GLU A 164 -9.11 4.28 16.68
N ILE A 165 -8.57 3.72 15.59
CA ILE A 165 -7.23 3.09 15.58
C ILE A 165 -6.15 4.13 15.96
N GLY A 166 -6.21 5.33 15.38
CA GLY A 166 -5.26 6.41 15.68
C GLY A 166 -5.30 6.85 17.16
N PHE A 167 -6.50 7.02 17.71
CA PHE A 167 -6.70 7.36 19.12
C PHE A 167 -6.24 6.23 20.05
N ASN A 168 -6.46 4.96 19.68
CA ASN A 168 -5.98 3.82 20.46
C ASN A 168 -4.45 3.72 20.49
N PHE A 169 -3.76 4.04 19.39
CA PHE A 169 -2.29 4.15 19.39
C PHE A 169 -1.81 5.27 20.33
N ILE A 170 -2.43 6.45 20.26
CA ILE A 170 -2.12 7.57 21.16
C ILE A 170 -2.36 7.19 22.62
N PHE A 171 -3.47 6.49 22.92
CA PHE A 171 -3.77 6.00 24.27
C PHE A 171 -2.71 5.01 24.76
N PHE A 172 -2.39 3.98 23.97
CA PHE A 172 -1.40 2.96 24.33
C PHE A 172 -0.05 3.56 24.72
N TYR A 173 0.48 4.48 23.88
CA TYR A 173 1.78 5.08 24.15
C TYR A 173 1.74 6.11 25.31
N ASN A 174 0.61 6.79 25.54
CA ASN A 174 0.44 7.61 26.75
C ASN A 174 0.43 6.77 28.04
N ALA A 175 -0.17 5.58 28.02
CA ALA A 175 -0.18 4.64 29.13
C ALA A 175 1.23 4.04 29.37
N LEU A 176 1.93 3.69 28.27
CA LEU A 176 3.32 3.22 28.32
C LEU A 176 4.27 4.26 28.94
N ASP A 177 4.20 5.53 28.51
CA ASP A 177 5.02 6.64 29.02
C ASP A 177 4.87 6.86 30.53
N LYS A 178 3.67 6.60 31.08
CA LYS A 178 3.36 6.73 32.51
C LYS A 178 3.71 5.48 33.33
N GLY A 179 4.13 4.39 32.68
CA GLY A 179 4.38 3.11 33.33
C GLY A 179 3.12 2.34 33.74
N GLU A 180 1.97 2.61 33.12
CA GLU A 180 0.69 1.94 33.47
C GLU A 180 0.71 0.42 33.17
N PHE A 181 1.69 -0.07 32.40
CA PHE A 181 1.88 -1.49 32.06
C PHE A 181 2.94 -2.22 32.90
N ALA A 182 3.32 -1.68 34.06
CA ALA A 182 4.29 -2.32 34.96
C ALA A 182 3.81 -3.72 35.42
N GLY A 183 4.68 -4.72 35.30
CA GLY A 183 4.37 -6.14 35.53
C GLY A 183 3.86 -6.91 34.30
N HIS A 184 3.62 -6.22 33.18
CA HIS A 184 3.13 -6.78 31.92
C HIS A 184 4.17 -6.68 30.78
N GLU A 185 5.45 -6.50 31.09
CA GLU A 185 6.52 -6.17 30.12
C GLU A 185 6.66 -7.19 28.98
N ASN A 186 6.36 -8.46 29.27
CA ASN A 186 6.44 -9.58 28.33
C ASN A 186 5.11 -9.85 27.58
N GLU A 187 4.08 -9.05 27.80
CA GLU A 187 2.74 -9.26 27.23
C GLU A 187 2.41 -8.29 26.09
N TRP A 188 1.33 -8.62 25.40
CA TRP A 188 0.66 -7.77 24.42
C TRP A 188 -0.59 -7.18 25.07
N VAL A 189 -0.83 -5.89 24.82
CA VAL A 189 -1.99 -5.15 25.32
C VAL A 189 -2.96 -4.93 24.18
N THR A 190 -4.22 -5.34 24.37
CA THR A 190 -5.31 -5.01 23.45
C THR A 190 -5.98 -3.72 23.92
N VAL A 191 -6.08 -2.74 23.02
CA VAL A 191 -6.71 -1.44 23.29
C VAL A 191 -7.88 -1.19 22.34
N HIS A 192 -9.01 -0.76 22.88
CA HIS A 192 -10.20 -0.34 22.15
C HIS A 192 -10.99 0.71 22.96
N ASN A 193 -11.59 1.69 22.28
CA ASN A 193 -12.26 2.87 22.86
C ASN A 193 -11.41 3.56 23.93
N GLN A 194 -10.11 3.69 23.64
CA GLN A 194 -9.07 4.28 24.49
C GLN A 194 -9.04 3.67 25.91
N LYS A 195 -9.17 2.34 25.99
CA LYS A 195 -9.09 1.54 27.21
C LYS A 195 -8.33 0.25 26.93
N VAL A 196 -7.59 -0.21 27.93
CA VAL A 196 -7.07 -1.60 27.95
C VAL A 196 -8.25 -2.55 28.06
N ILE A 197 -8.32 -3.51 27.16
CA ILE A 197 -9.32 -4.59 27.17
C ILE A 197 -8.75 -5.83 27.85
N GLU A 198 -7.52 -6.23 27.47
CA GLU A 198 -6.82 -7.37 28.04
C GLU A 198 -5.30 -7.28 27.84
N TYR A 199 -4.59 -8.08 28.65
CA TYR A 199 -3.18 -8.41 28.51
C TYR A 199 -3.04 -9.88 28.13
N GLY A 200 -2.04 -10.23 27.32
CA GLY A 200 -1.75 -11.64 27.03
C GLY A 200 -0.71 -11.86 25.93
N GLN A 201 -0.95 -12.86 25.09
CA GLN A 201 -0.10 -13.19 23.94
C GLN A 201 -0.58 -12.47 22.66
N GLU A 202 0.31 -12.39 21.67
CA GLU A 202 -0.06 -11.95 20.32
C GLU A 202 -1.20 -12.81 19.77
N TYR A 203 -2.23 -12.17 19.21
CA TYR A 203 -3.34 -12.89 18.61
C TYR A 203 -2.88 -13.72 17.41
N THR A 204 -3.34 -14.96 17.34
CA THR A 204 -3.40 -15.68 16.07
C THR A 204 -4.31 -14.94 15.09
N ASP A 205 -4.09 -15.14 13.79
CA ASP A 205 -4.87 -14.48 12.74
C ASP A 205 -6.39 -14.63 12.94
N ASP A 206 -6.86 -15.79 13.40
CA ASP A 206 -8.28 -16.07 13.59
C ASP A 206 -8.85 -15.35 14.82
N GLN A 207 -8.08 -15.25 15.91
CA GLN A 207 -8.42 -14.39 17.06
C GLN A 207 -8.46 -12.92 16.66
N LEU A 208 -7.46 -12.44 15.91
CA LEU A 208 -7.41 -11.06 15.42
C LEU A 208 -8.63 -10.75 14.53
N ASN A 209 -9.04 -11.67 13.67
CA ASN A 209 -10.25 -11.52 12.85
C ASN A 209 -11.51 -11.39 13.70
N TYR A 210 -11.71 -12.26 14.69
CA TYR A 210 -12.84 -12.20 15.62
C TYR A 210 -12.86 -10.89 16.42
N ILE A 211 -11.69 -10.43 16.89
CA ILE A 211 -11.53 -9.16 17.60
C ILE A 211 -11.88 -7.98 16.69
N LEU A 212 -11.41 -7.94 15.43
CA LEU A 212 -11.70 -6.83 14.50
C LEU A 212 -13.13 -6.84 13.94
N GLU A 213 -13.84 -7.96 14.03
CA GLU A 213 -15.29 -8.04 13.78
C GLU A 213 -16.11 -7.54 14.98
N THR A 214 -15.70 -7.88 16.21
CA THR A 214 -16.43 -7.56 17.44
C THR A 214 -16.12 -6.15 17.97
N MET A 215 -14.87 -5.71 17.83
CA MET A 215 -14.33 -4.43 18.27
C MET A 215 -13.56 -3.77 17.11
N PRO A 216 -14.27 -3.24 16.10
CA PRO A 216 -13.63 -2.50 15.00
C PRO A 216 -12.75 -1.38 15.52
N GLY A 217 -11.54 -1.27 14.96
CA GLY A 217 -10.55 -0.27 15.36
C GLY A 217 -9.71 -0.62 16.59
N ALA A 218 -9.90 -1.82 17.19
CA ALA A 218 -8.98 -2.34 18.19
C ALA A 218 -7.56 -2.49 17.64
N ILE A 219 -6.57 -2.26 18.51
CA ILE A 219 -5.15 -2.55 18.25
C ILE A 219 -4.62 -3.54 19.28
N GLN A 220 -3.55 -4.25 18.94
CA GLN A 220 -2.80 -5.05 19.90
C GLN A 220 -1.30 -4.76 19.72
N LEU A 221 -0.61 -4.30 20.78
CA LEU A 221 0.82 -3.98 20.75
C LEU A 221 1.56 -4.66 21.92
N PRO A 222 2.84 -5.08 21.72
CA PRO A 222 3.65 -5.58 22.82
C PRO A 222 4.02 -4.42 23.76
N VAL A 223 4.12 -4.66 25.06
CA VAL A 223 4.64 -3.65 26.01
C VAL A 223 6.12 -3.36 25.72
N ASP A 224 6.94 -4.41 25.62
CA ASP A 224 8.31 -4.32 25.10
C ASP A 224 8.31 -3.96 23.59
N GLN A 225 8.64 -2.71 23.30
CA GLN A 225 8.70 -2.15 21.95
C GLN A 225 9.78 -2.79 21.06
N THR A 226 10.75 -3.53 21.62
CA THR A 226 11.75 -4.24 20.79
C THR A 226 11.14 -5.42 20.03
N ARG A 227 9.99 -5.93 20.49
CA ARG A 227 9.21 -7.03 19.89
C ARG A 227 8.24 -6.56 18.79
N LEU A 228 8.22 -5.26 18.47
CA LEU A 228 7.36 -4.72 17.41
C LEU A 228 7.59 -5.47 16.07
N PRO A 229 6.52 -5.97 15.42
CA PRO A 229 6.66 -6.97 14.38
C PRO A 229 7.25 -6.40 13.08
N ARG A 230 8.02 -7.24 12.39
CA ARG A 230 8.64 -6.95 11.09
C ARG A 230 8.30 -8.08 10.12
N SER A 231 8.17 -7.76 8.83
CA SER A 231 7.98 -8.80 7.82
C SER A 231 9.27 -9.60 7.57
N LYS A 232 9.11 -10.81 7.03
CA LYS A 232 10.25 -11.62 6.56
C LYS A 232 11.00 -10.85 5.47
N PRO A 233 12.35 -10.81 5.47
CA PRO A 233 13.09 -10.03 4.50
C PRO A 233 12.79 -10.42 3.04
N ALA A 234 12.20 -9.50 2.29
CA ALA A 234 12.11 -9.60 0.84
C ALA A 234 13.44 -9.14 0.23
N LYS A 235 14.00 -9.93 -0.67
CA LYS A 235 15.20 -9.58 -1.45
C LYS A 235 14.82 -9.48 -2.90
N MET A 236 14.78 -8.27 -3.45
CA MET A 236 14.55 -8.05 -4.88
C MET A 236 15.56 -8.85 -5.70
N VAL A 237 15.11 -9.93 -6.34
CA VAL A 237 15.93 -10.66 -7.32
C VAL A 237 15.74 -9.97 -8.68
N ILE A 238 16.46 -8.87 -8.90
CA ILE A 238 16.59 -8.23 -10.21
C ILE A 238 17.27 -9.23 -11.13
N GLY A 239 16.45 -9.97 -11.86
CA GLY A 239 16.88 -10.97 -12.82
C GLY A 239 16.44 -10.46 -14.17
N GLN A 240 17.39 -10.01 -14.98
CA GLN A 240 17.19 -9.71 -16.39
C GLN A 240 16.78 -11.02 -17.10
N ARG A 241 15.47 -11.33 -17.06
CA ARG A 241 14.89 -12.62 -17.46
C ARG A 241 14.31 -12.58 -18.88
N THR A 242 14.29 -11.41 -19.51
CA THR A 242 13.90 -11.22 -20.91
C THR A 242 15.09 -10.74 -21.73
N ASN A 243 15.08 -11.02 -23.04
CA ASN A 243 16.14 -10.59 -23.97
C ASN A 243 16.32 -9.06 -24.05
N ASN A 244 15.36 -8.28 -23.56
CA ASN A 244 15.41 -6.82 -23.51
C ASN A 244 15.99 -6.29 -22.18
N GLY A 245 16.27 -7.16 -21.20
CA GLY A 245 16.77 -6.79 -19.88
C GLY A 245 15.68 -6.48 -18.83
N ASP A 246 14.40 -6.53 -19.19
CA ASP A 246 13.28 -6.30 -18.27
C ASP A 246 13.04 -7.49 -17.33
N ASP A 247 12.63 -7.19 -16.08
CA ASP A 247 12.08 -8.14 -15.12
C ASP A 247 10.74 -8.73 -15.60
N TYR A 248 10.34 -9.89 -15.06
CA TYR A 248 9.11 -10.55 -15.49
C TYR A 248 7.84 -9.86 -14.95
N LYS A 249 7.29 -8.94 -15.76
CA LYS A 249 6.06 -8.20 -15.46
C LYS A 249 4.80 -9.05 -15.64
N ILE A 250 3.92 -9.03 -14.64
CA ILE A 250 2.65 -9.76 -14.63
C ILE A 250 1.48 -8.85 -14.27
N ARG A 251 0.27 -9.24 -14.65
CA ARG A 251 -0.95 -8.69 -14.05
C ARG A 251 -1.31 -9.51 -12.82
N VAL A 252 -1.89 -8.86 -11.82
CA VAL A 252 -2.35 -9.49 -10.58
C VAL A 252 -3.81 -9.14 -10.37
N ARG A 253 -4.63 -10.13 -10.05
CA ARG A 253 -6.01 -9.91 -9.60
C ARG A 253 -6.24 -10.57 -8.25
N VAL A 254 -6.95 -9.88 -7.37
CA VAL A 254 -7.17 -10.27 -5.98
C VAL A 254 -8.66 -10.16 -5.65
N ARG A 255 -9.18 -11.15 -4.92
CA ARG A 255 -10.57 -11.15 -4.41
C ARG A 255 -10.65 -11.79 -3.03
N ARG A 256 -11.80 -11.66 -2.39
CA ARG A 256 -12.14 -12.44 -1.19
C ARG A 256 -12.62 -13.85 -1.59
N PRO A 257 -12.33 -14.91 -0.82
CA PRO A 257 -12.76 -16.26 -1.17
C PRO A 257 -14.29 -16.35 -1.30
N GLY A 258 -14.78 -16.83 -2.43
CA GLY A 258 -16.21 -16.93 -2.73
C GLY A 258 -16.88 -15.66 -3.26
N GLU A 259 -16.19 -14.51 -3.26
CA GLU A 259 -16.71 -13.25 -3.81
C GLU A 259 -16.21 -13.05 -5.26
N ASN A 260 -17.10 -13.21 -6.24
CA ASN A 260 -16.76 -13.01 -7.65
C ASN A 260 -17.01 -11.57 -8.14
N ASN A 261 -17.78 -10.76 -7.40
CA ASN A 261 -18.28 -9.46 -7.87
C ASN A 261 -17.30 -8.30 -7.62
N LEU A 262 -16.32 -8.49 -6.73
CA LEU A 262 -15.38 -7.45 -6.31
C LEU A 262 -13.96 -7.98 -6.42
N ILE A 263 -13.23 -7.48 -7.42
CA ILE A 263 -11.88 -7.92 -7.76
C ILE A 263 -10.98 -6.67 -7.87
N ALA A 264 -9.92 -6.62 -7.07
CA ALA A 264 -8.85 -5.64 -7.25
C ALA A 264 -7.96 -6.10 -8.40
N LEU A 265 -7.86 -5.31 -9.47
CA LEU A 265 -7.03 -5.60 -10.64
C LEU A 265 -5.82 -4.66 -10.67
N LEU A 266 -4.63 -5.25 -10.80
CA LEU A 266 -3.37 -4.54 -10.98
C LEU A 266 -2.80 -4.93 -12.36
N PRO A 267 -2.75 -4.00 -13.33
CA PRO A 267 -2.00 -4.21 -14.57
C PRO A 267 -0.48 -4.26 -14.29
N GLN A 268 0.30 -4.71 -15.29
CA GLN A 268 1.76 -4.85 -15.20
C GLN A 268 2.48 -3.60 -14.67
N ASP A 269 2.08 -2.43 -15.15
CA ASP A 269 2.50 -1.13 -14.64
C ASP A 269 1.25 -0.44 -14.09
N PHE A 270 0.99 -0.59 -12.79
CA PHE A 270 -0.14 0.02 -12.08
C PHE A 270 0.21 1.44 -11.63
N TYR A 271 -0.73 2.38 -11.77
CA TYR A 271 -0.58 3.77 -11.30
C TYR A 271 -1.63 4.06 -10.24
N ASP A 272 -1.17 4.34 -9.02
CA ASP A 272 -2.06 4.70 -7.92
C ASP A 272 -2.49 6.17 -8.03
N THR A 273 -3.64 6.40 -8.67
CA THR A 273 -4.20 7.74 -8.89
C THR A 273 -4.57 8.49 -7.61
N LYS A 274 -4.75 7.79 -6.47
CA LYS A 274 -5.00 8.42 -5.17
C LYS A 274 -3.70 8.78 -4.47
N ASN A 275 -2.67 7.95 -4.59
CA ASN A 275 -1.31 8.28 -4.15
C ASN A 275 -0.52 8.95 -5.28
N LYS A 276 -0.96 10.14 -5.70
CA LYS A 276 -0.21 11.06 -6.59
C LYS A 276 0.33 10.42 -7.89
N ASN A 277 -0.40 9.47 -8.47
CA ASN A 277 -0.01 8.64 -9.63
C ASN A 277 1.26 7.79 -9.41
N LYS A 278 1.54 7.38 -8.16
CA LYS A 278 2.68 6.52 -7.84
C LYS A 278 2.60 5.22 -8.64
N LYS A 279 3.65 4.95 -9.42
CA LYS A 279 3.78 3.73 -10.20
C LYS A 279 4.18 2.55 -9.31
N TYR A 280 3.59 1.39 -9.57
CA TYR A 280 4.02 0.09 -9.09
C TYR A 280 4.13 -0.86 -10.29
N THR A 281 5.32 -1.38 -10.56
CA THR A 281 5.48 -2.47 -11.54
C THR A 281 5.27 -3.81 -10.84
N CYS A 282 4.31 -4.60 -11.32
CA CYS A 282 3.96 -5.91 -10.79
C CYS A 282 4.91 -6.98 -11.34
N VAL A 283 5.76 -7.59 -10.50
CA VAL A 283 6.76 -8.60 -10.89
C VAL A 283 6.67 -9.86 -10.06
N VAL A 284 7.15 -10.97 -10.63
CA VAL A 284 7.39 -12.21 -9.87
C VAL A 284 8.79 -12.17 -9.25
N ASP A 285 8.88 -12.22 -7.92
CA ASP A 285 10.14 -12.17 -7.18
C ASP A 285 10.31 -13.40 -6.28
N THR A 286 11.16 -14.33 -6.73
CA THR A 286 11.52 -15.55 -5.98
C THR A 286 12.30 -15.28 -4.69
N GLY A 287 12.80 -14.05 -4.49
CA GLY A 287 13.40 -13.58 -3.23
C GLY A 287 12.41 -12.91 -2.29
N ALA A 288 11.14 -12.76 -2.68
CA ALA A 288 10.05 -12.34 -1.80
C ALA A 288 9.38 -13.57 -1.16
N PRO A 289 9.53 -13.79 0.17
CA PRO A 289 8.91 -14.93 0.85
C PRO A 289 7.39 -14.79 1.00
N GLN A 290 6.86 -13.59 0.76
CA GLN A 290 5.43 -13.28 0.70
C GLN A 290 5.22 -12.25 -0.41
N THR A 291 4.05 -12.32 -1.03
CA THR A 291 3.54 -11.33 -1.97
C THR A 291 3.33 -9.99 -1.26
N ILE A 292 3.65 -8.87 -1.91
CA ILE A 292 3.51 -7.51 -1.37
C ILE A 292 2.89 -6.61 -2.44
N LEU A 293 1.63 -6.21 -2.26
CA LEU A 293 0.84 -5.46 -3.25
C LEU A 293 0.59 -3.99 -2.83
N PRO A 294 0.16 -3.10 -3.73
CA PRO A 294 -0.16 -1.72 -3.38
C PRO A 294 -1.39 -1.64 -2.47
N TYR A 295 -1.43 -0.62 -1.60
CA TYR A 295 -2.56 -0.34 -0.70
C TYR A 295 -3.93 -0.26 -1.42
N HIS A 296 -3.93 0.05 -2.72
CA HIS A 296 -5.09 -0.04 -3.61
C HIS A 296 -5.95 -1.30 -3.43
N VAL A 297 -5.33 -2.47 -3.16
CA VAL A 297 -6.06 -3.72 -2.94
C VAL A 297 -7.00 -3.63 -1.72
N LYS A 298 -6.57 -2.99 -0.62
CA LYS A 298 -7.46 -2.71 0.54
C LYS A 298 -8.54 -1.68 0.18
N ARG A 299 -8.23 -0.68 -0.65
CA ARG A 299 -9.22 0.33 -1.08
C ARG A 299 -10.34 -0.27 -1.94
N VAL A 300 -10.03 -1.24 -2.79
CA VAL A 300 -11.06 -1.96 -3.57
C VAL A 300 -11.82 -2.97 -2.71
N LEU A 301 -11.12 -3.78 -1.89
CA LEU A 301 -11.75 -4.89 -1.16
C LEU A 301 -12.36 -4.48 0.20
N GLY A 302 -12.10 -3.28 0.70
CA GLY A 302 -12.58 -2.78 2.00
C GLY A 302 -11.74 -3.24 3.21
N ARG A 303 -12.04 -2.69 4.40
CA ARG A 303 -11.24 -2.84 5.63
C ARG A 303 -11.14 -4.26 6.21
N MET A 304 -12.06 -5.16 5.88
CA MET A 304 -12.14 -6.49 6.52
C MET A 304 -10.96 -7.39 6.17
N GLY A 305 -10.44 -8.15 7.14
CA GLY A 305 -9.37 -9.12 6.92
C GLY A 305 -7.96 -8.53 6.75
N TRP A 306 -7.74 -7.28 7.18
CA TRP A 306 -6.43 -6.63 7.27
C TRP A 306 -6.11 -6.28 8.73
N SER A 307 -4.85 -6.43 9.13
CA SER A 307 -4.36 -6.00 10.45
C SER A 307 -4.44 -4.48 10.64
N THR A 308 -4.81 -4.02 11.83
CA THR A 308 -4.75 -2.60 12.23
C THR A 308 -3.33 -2.15 12.55
N VAL A 309 -2.48 -3.07 13.02
CA VAL A 309 -1.06 -2.84 13.30
C VAL A 309 -0.22 -3.15 12.06
N ARG A 310 0.68 -2.22 11.73
CA ARG A 310 1.60 -2.30 10.59
C ARG A 310 2.92 -2.95 10.98
N LEU A 311 3.47 -3.70 10.04
CA LEU A 311 4.83 -4.23 10.07
C LEU A 311 5.79 -3.18 9.50
N THR A 312 7.04 -3.15 9.97
CA THR A 312 8.12 -2.55 9.17
C THR A 312 8.63 -3.55 8.15
N ALA A 313 8.83 -3.12 6.90
CA ALA A 313 9.35 -3.96 5.84
C ALA A 313 10.74 -4.51 6.19
N GLY A 314 10.91 -5.83 6.06
CA GLY A 314 12.22 -6.46 6.04
C GLY A 314 12.83 -6.43 4.63
N GLY A 315 14.06 -5.93 4.49
CA GLY A 315 14.77 -5.94 3.21
C GLY A 315 14.27 -4.85 2.25
N TYR A 316 13.84 -5.25 1.05
CA TYR A 316 13.35 -4.32 0.03
C TYR A 316 12.18 -3.45 0.54
N GLY A 317 12.17 -2.18 0.13
CA GLY A 317 11.19 -1.18 0.58
C GLY A 317 11.43 -0.63 2.00
N ALA A 318 12.31 -1.20 2.81
CA ALA A 318 12.61 -0.67 4.15
C ALA A 318 13.09 0.79 4.08
N PRO A 319 12.64 1.69 4.98
CA PRO A 319 11.83 1.43 6.18
C PRO A 319 10.32 1.60 5.99
N ALA A 320 9.77 1.43 4.77
CA ALA A 320 8.33 1.53 4.53
C ALA A 320 7.53 0.57 5.42
N GLU A 321 6.29 0.95 5.72
CA GLU A 321 5.36 0.11 6.45
C GLU A 321 4.58 -0.84 5.53
N GLN A 322 4.14 -1.96 6.11
CA GLN A 322 3.36 -2.99 5.44
C GLN A 322 2.16 -3.42 6.29
N ILE A 323 1.02 -3.66 5.65
CA ILE A 323 -0.22 -4.15 6.29
C ILE A 323 -0.36 -5.65 5.99
N ARG A 324 -0.50 -6.46 7.03
CA ARG A 324 -0.65 -7.92 6.89
C ARG A 324 -2.13 -8.30 6.68
N ALA A 325 -2.40 -9.20 5.73
CA ALA A 325 -3.70 -9.86 5.62
C ALA A 325 -3.91 -10.81 6.82
N SER A 326 -4.99 -10.61 7.58
CA SER A 326 -5.42 -11.50 8.67
C SER A 326 -6.36 -12.61 8.17
N LYS A 327 -7.10 -12.37 7.08
CA LYS A 327 -7.83 -13.44 6.34
C LYS A 327 -7.07 -13.83 5.09
N SER A 328 -7.16 -15.11 4.70
CA SER A 328 -6.66 -15.56 3.40
C SER A 328 -7.49 -14.94 2.28
N LEU A 329 -6.82 -14.38 1.27
CA LEU A 329 -7.44 -13.87 0.05
C LEU A 329 -7.12 -14.81 -1.13
N GLU A 330 -7.87 -14.69 -2.21
CA GLU A 330 -7.60 -15.41 -3.45
C GLU A 330 -6.88 -14.50 -4.45
N VAL A 331 -5.74 -14.98 -4.96
CA VAL A 331 -4.88 -14.29 -5.93
C VAL A 331 -4.81 -15.12 -7.22
N SER A 332 -4.78 -14.45 -8.36
CA SER A 332 -4.55 -15.05 -9.67
C SER A 332 -3.68 -14.08 -10.49
N ILE A 333 -2.75 -14.62 -11.27
CA ILE A 333 -1.77 -13.83 -12.03
C ILE A 333 -1.85 -14.19 -13.52
N GLY A 334 -1.42 -13.29 -14.40
CA GLY A 334 -1.60 -13.50 -15.84
C GLY A 334 -1.20 -12.34 -16.75
N ASP A 335 -1.65 -12.42 -18.01
CA ASP A 335 -1.31 -11.50 -19.11
C ASP A 335 -2.57 -11.02 -19.89
N ASP A 336 -3.69 -10.85 -19.19
CA ASP A 336 -5.09 -10.71 -19.70
C ASP A 336 -5.66 -11.96 -20.37
N ASN A 337 -4.91 -12.58 -21.29
CA ASN A 337 -5.38 -13.71 -22.09
C ASN A 337 -5.34 -15.02 -21.30
N ASN A 338 -4.27 -15.22 -20.54
CA ASN A 338 -4.02 -16.40 -19.73
C ASN A 338 -3.99 -15.99 -18.26
N TRP A 339 -4.87 -16.57 -17.47
CA TRP A 339 -4.88 -16.39 -16.02
C TRP A 339 -4.69 -17.73 -15.33
N THR A 340 -3.86 -17.75 -14.30
CA THR A 340 -3.75 -18.91 -13.42
C THR A 340 -5.08 -19.21 -12.74
N LYS A 341 -5.22 -20.45 -12.25
CA LYS A 341 -6.17 -20.75 -11.17
C LYS A 341 -6.03 -19.76 -10.01
N TRP A 342 -7.10 -19.59 -9.25
CA TRP A 342 -7.07 -18.83 -8.00
C TRP A 342 -6.36 -19.64 -6.92
N VAL A 343 -5.36 -19.04 -6.28
CA VAL A 343 -4.63 -19.62 -5.14
C VAL A 343 -4.85 -18.80 -3.89
N ARG A 344 -4.81 -19.43 -2.71
CA ARG A 344 -5.10 -18.76 -1.43
C ARG A 344 -3.81 -18.33 -0.76
N ALA A 345 -3.69 -17.04 -0.44
CA ALA A 345 -2.49 -16.48 0.19
C ALA A 345 -2.85 -15.49 1.31
N LYS A 346 -1.92 -15.35 2.28
CA LYS A 346 -1.91 -14.28 3.29
C LYS A 346 -0.71 -13.38 3.03
N PHE A 347 -0.90 -12.50 2.06
CA PHE A 347 0.11 -11.58 1.57
C PHE A 347 0.12 -10.26 2.36
N LEU A 348 1.04 -9.37 2.00
CA LEU A 348 1.20 -8.04 2.59
C LEU A 348 0.75 -6.95 1.61
N LEU A 349 0.35 -5.80 2.14
CA LEU A 349 0.22 -4.56 1.37
C LEU A 349 1.33 -3.60 1.77
N TRP A 350 1.76 -2.75 0.85
CA TRP A 350 2.45 -1.51 1.22
C TRP A 350 1.49 -0.53 1.94
N GLU A 351 2.03 0.39 2.74
CA GLU A 351 1.28 1.53 3.27
C GLU A 351 0.68 2.43 2.17
N GLU A 352 -0.20 3.37 2.54
CA GLU A 352 -0.93 4.22 1.58
C GLU A 352 0.02 5.02 0.69
N CYS A 353 0.99 5.65 1.35
CA CYS A 353 1.94 6.58 0.77
C CYS A 353 3.39 6.17 1.08
N PRO A 354 3.90 5.07 0.46
CA PRO A 354 5.28 4.65 0.63
C PRO A 354 6.18 5.50 -0.26
N GLY A 355 7.34 5.88 0.27
CA GLY A 355 8.32 6.68 -0.45
C GLY A 355 8.91 6.01 -1.69
N ASN A 356 9.87 6.69 -2.33
CA ASN A 356 10.47 6.25 -3.59
C ASN A 356 11.27 4.94 -3.49
N GLN A 357 11.57 4.45 -2.28
CA GLN A 357 12.17 3.13 -2.07
C GLN A 357 11.24 1.95 -2.40
N VAL A 358 9.97 2.21 -2.72
CA VAL A 358 8.99 1.22 -3.20
C VAL A 358 8.55 1.57 -4.62
N GLU A 359 8.99 0.79 -5.60
CA GLU A 359 8.66 0.93 -7.04
C GLU A 359 7.89 -0.28 -7.59
N TYR A 360 7.92 -1.40 -6.87
CA TYR A 360 7.39 -2.70 -7.30
C TYR A 360 6.28 -3.23 -6.38
N ALA A 361 5.32 -3.90 -7.01
CA ALA A 361 4.45 -4.86 -6.36
C ALA A 361 5.00 -6.27 -6.63
N LEU A 362 5.20 -7.05 -5.58
CA LEU A 362 5.92 -8.32 -5.64
C LEU A 362 4.94 -9.47 -5.51
N VAL A 363 4.97 -10.44 -6.43
CA VAL A 363 4.34 -11.75 -6.26
C VAL A 363 5.43 -12.72 -5.84
N GLY A 364 5.32 -13.20 -4.61
CA GLY A 364 6.33 -14.01 -3.93
C GLY A 364 5.94 -15.48 -3.83
N ASN A 365 6.76 -16.21 -3.07
CA ASN A 365 6.70 -17.67 -2.99
C ASN A 365 5.38 -18.19 -2.40
N ASP A 366 4.70 -17.41 -1.55
CA ASP A 366 3.37 -17.72 -1.02
C ASP A 366 2.29 -17.89 -2.11
N VAL A 367 2.50 -17.30 -3.29
CA VAL A 367 1.64 -17.47 -4.48
C VAL A 367 2.30 -18.42 -5.49
N THR A 368 3.58 -18.25 -5.82
CA THR A 368 4.21 -19.03 -6.90
C THR A 368 4.36 -20.51 -6.59
N ASP A 369 4.55 -20.89 -5.33
CA ASP A 369 4.70 -22.30 -4.93
C ASP A 369 3.41 -23.11 -5.06
N GLN A 370 2.27 -22.43 -5.30
CA GLN A 370 0.96 -23.05 -5.56
C GLN A 370 0.62 -23.18 -7.06
N LEU A 371 1.50 -22.71 -7.95
CA LEU A 371 1.23 -22.52 -9.37
C LEU A 371 2.20 -23.32 -10.24
N ALA A 372 1.67 -23.97 -11.29
CA ALA A 372 2.49 -24.52 -12.35
C ALA A 372 2.93 -23.42 -13.33
N TYR A 373 4.20 -23.41 -13.70
CA TYR A 373 4.75 -22.55 -14.74
C TYR A 373 5.85 -23.28 -15.51
N VAL A 374 6.03 -22.89 -16.77
CA VAL A 374 7.16 -23.32 -17.59
C VAL A 374 8.09 -22.14 -17.85
N HIS A 375 9.38 -22.42 -17.89
CA HIS A 375 10.41 -21.45 -18.23
C HIS A 375 11.33 -22.04 -19.29
N GLU A 376 11.40 -21.38 -20.43
CA GLU A 376 12.44 -21.61 -21.42
C GLU A 376 13.52 -20.53 -21.25
N PRO A 377 14.83 -20.87 -21.25
CA PRO A 377 15.90 -19.89 -21.09
C PRO A 377 15.81 -18.74 -22.11
N GLY A 378 15.96 -17.50 -21.62
CA GLY A 378 15.80 -16.29 -22.45
C GLY A 378 14.34 -15.86 -22.70
N ASN A 379 13.36 -16.70 -22.34
CA ASN A 379 11.93 -16.42 -22.50
C ASN A 379 11.23 -16.13 -21.15
N PRO A 380 10.10 -15.39 -21.18
CA PRO A 380 9.35 -15.05 -19.98
C PRO A 380 8.74 -16.27 -19.27
N LEU A 381 8.39 -16.16 -17.99
CA LEU A 381 7.75 -17.26 -17.23
C LEU A 381 6.30 -17.48 -17.69
N LYS A 382 6.02 -18.53 -18.46
CA LYS A 382 4.64 -18.86 -18.81
C LYS A 382 3.98 -19.65 -17.68
N PHE A 383 3.19 -18.94 -16.86
CA PHE A 383 2.26 -19.57 -15.93
C PHE A 383 1.15 -20.31 -16.68
N LEU A 384 0.77 -21.48 -16.18
CA LEU A 384 -0.26 -22.31 -16.81
C LEU A 384 -1.66 -21.90 -16.33
N ASP A 385 -2.63 -21.97 -17.24
CA ASP A 385 -4.04 -21.92 -16.86
C ASP A 385 -4.49 -23.28 -16.31
N ILE A 386 -5.76 -23.37 -15.92
CA ILE A 386 -6.32 -24.61 -15.34
C ILE A 386 -6.36 -25.80 -16.33
N VAL A 387 -6.37 -25.55 -17.63
CA VAL A 387 -6.44 -26.57 -18.69
C VAL A 387 -5.04 -27.11 -18.99
N ASP A 388 -4.07 -26.22 -19.17
CA ASP A 388 -2.68 -26.58 -19.43
C ASP A 388 -2.00 -27.18 -18.18
N GLU A 389 -2.36 -26.74 -16.95
CA GLU A 389 -1.91 -27.40 -15.72
C GLU A 389 -2.43 -28.85 -15.61
N ALA A 390 -3.70 -29.09 -15.97
CA ALA A 390 -4.28 -30.42 -15.99
C ALA A 390 -3.62 -31.32 -17.06
N ARG A 391 -3.32 -30.77 -18.24
CA ARG A 391 -2.59 -31.48 -19.31
C ARG A 391 -1.17 -31.86 -18.90
N LEU A 392 -0.42 -30.92 -18.29
CA LEU A 392 0.92 -31.19 -17.77
C LEU A 392 0.88 -32.28 -16.70
N THR A 393 -0.10 -32.24 -15.79
CA THR A 393 -0.30 -33.26 -14.75
C THR A 393 -0.58 -34.64 -15.37
N ALA A 394 -1.45 -34.72 -16.38
CA ALA A 394 -1.73 -35.96 -17.09
C ALA A 394 -0.51 -36.51 -17.83
N PHE A 395 0.30 -35.63 -18.45
CA PHE A 395 1.56 -36.01 -19.10
C PHE A 395 2.57 -36.59 -18.08
N LEU A 396 2.82 -35.89 -16.97
CA LEU A 396 3.76 -36.33 -15.93
C LEU A 396 3.34 -37.67 -15.31
N ASN A 397 2.05 -37.89 -15.08
CA ASN A 397 1.50 -39.17 -14.62
C ASN A 397 1.65 -40.31 -15.66
N GLY A 398 1.88 -39.99 -16.94
CA GLY A 398 2.18 -40.97 -17.99
C GLY A 398 3.68 -41.26 -18.16
N CYS A 399 4.55 -40.52 -17.46
CA CYS A 399 6.01 -40.71 -17.48
C CYS A 399 6.54 -41.58 -16.33
N SER A 400 5.67 -42.13 -15.46
CA SER A 400 6.01 -42.92 -14.28
C SER A 400 6.18 -44.41 -14.56
#